data_AF-A0A059CI66-F1
#
_entry.id   AF-A0A059CI66-F1
#
_cell.length_a   1.000
_cell.length_b   1.000
_cell.length_c   1.000
_cell.angle_alpha   90.00
_cell.angle_beta   90.00
_cell.angle_gamma   90.00
#
_symmetry.space_group_name_H-M   'P 1'
#
loop_
_entity.id
_entity.type
_entity.pdbx_description
1 polymer ?
#
loop_
_entity_poly.entity_id
_entity_poly.type
_entity_poly.pdbx_seq_one_letter_code
_entity_poly.pdbx_strand_id
1 'polypeptide(L)'
;DNRPDLASRVWPVLERMRTEASLSSRSGPEEPSEPPEHFLCPISYEIMRDPHVAADGFTYEASEIRRWLNDGHDTSPMTNNPLSTLDLFPNQALRSMTQEWRQRHNL
;
A
#
# COMPACT_ATOMS: atom_id res chain seq x y z
N ASP A 1 1.96 -41.35 29.39
CA ASP A 1 1.72 -39.93 29.05
C ASP A 1 3.02 -39.17 28.92
N ASN A 2 3.35 -38.65 27.73
CA ASN A 2 4.47 -37.73 27.49
C ASN A 2 3.93 -36.33 27.13
N ARG A 3 2.99 -35.82 27.93
CA ARG A 3 2.46 -34.48 27.76
C ARG A 3 3.42 -33.49 28.43
N PRO A 4 4.05 -32.58 27.68
CA PRO A 4 4.98 -31.61 28.26
C PRO A 4 4.25 -30.65 29.20
N ASP A 5 4.89 -30.30 30.29
CA ASP A 5 4.37 -29.32 31.25
C ASP A 5 4.29 -27.92 30.63
N LEU A 6 3.09 -27.35 30.67
CA LEU A 6 2.78 -26.07 30.05
C LEU A 6 3.57 -24.92 30.71
N ALA A 7 3.69 -24.93 32.04
CA ALA A 7 4.29 -23.81 32.79
C ALA A 7 5.81 -23.74 32.63
N SER A 8 6.51 -24.88 32.67
CA SER A 8 7.98 -24.92 32.66
C SER A 8 8.60 -25.05 31.28
N ARG A 9 7.91 -25.66 30.30
CA ARG A 9 8.50 -25.97 28.99
C ARG A 9 7.89 -25.20 27.84
N VAL A 10 6.58 -24.96 27.87
CA VAL A 10 5.87 -24.32 26.75
C VAL A 10 5.81 -22.80 26.95
N TRP A 11 5.46 -22.34 28.16
CA TRP A 11 5.31 -20.92 28.46
C TRP A 11 6.57 -20.08 28.19
N PRO A 12 7.79 -20.50 28.58
CA PRO A 12 9.00 -19.71 28.31
C PRO A 12 9.28 -19.55 26.81
N VAL A 13 8.95 -20.55 26.00
CA VAL A 13 9.11 -20.51 24.54
C VAL A 13 8.11 -19.55 23.91
N LEU A 14 6.84 -19.61 24.33
CA LEU A 14 5.79 -18.70 23.86
C LEU A 14 6.06 -17.24 24.27
N GLU A 15 6.56 -17.01 25.50
CA GLU A 15 6.96 -15.68 25.97
C GLU A 15 8.12 -15.12 25.14
N ARG A 16 9.12 -15.95 24.82
CA ARG A 16 10.24 -15.56 23.97
C ARG A 16 9.79 -15.22 22.56
N MET A 17 8.93 -16.05 21.95
CA MET A 17 8.37 -15.78 20.63
C MET A 17 7.51 -14.50 20.59
N ARG A 18 6.72 -14.23 21.63
CA ARG A 18 5.96 -12.98 21.78
C ARG A 18 6.86 -11.76 21.90
N THR A 19 7.94 -11.88 22.67
CA THR A 19 8.91 -10.79 22.84
C THR A 19 9.66 -10.53 21.53
N GLU A 20 10.12 -11.57 20.83
CA GLU A 20 10.77 -11.49 19.53
C GLU A 20 9.84 -10.91 18.45
N ALA A 21 8.58 -11.35 18.40
CA ALA A 21 7.57 -10.79 17.50
C ALA A 21 7.30 -9.30 17.81
N SER A 22 7.29 -8.92 19.08
CA SER A 22 7.13 -7.52 19.51
C SER A 22 8.33 -6.65 19.16
N LEU A 23 9.55 -7.22 19.19
CA LEU A 23 10.78 -6.56 18.77
C LEU A 23 10.89 -6.43 17.25
N SER A 24 10.41 -7.43 16.49
CA SER A 24 10.24 -7.31 15.03
C SER A 24 9.19 -6.26 14.65
N SER A 25 8.29 -5.91 15.58
CA SER A 25 7.25 -4.89 15.39
C SER A 25 7.66 -3.50 15.89
N ARG A 26 8.85 -3.34 16.48
CA ARG A 26 9.40 -2.03 16.86
C ARG A 26 10.21 -1.49 15.69
N SER A 27 9.53 -0.83 14.75
CA SER A 27 10.17 0.25 14.01
C SER A 27 10.81 1.19 15.03
N GLY A 28 12.10 1.47 14.90
CA GLY A 28 12.78 2.51 15.69
C GLY A 28 12.12 3.88 15.45
N PRO A 29 12.63 4.98 16.03
CA PRO A 29 12.19 6.32 15.63
C PRO A 29 12.32 6.42 14.11
N GLU A 30 11.18 6.44 13.41
CA GLU A 30 11.12 6.56 11.96
C GLU A 30 11.65 7.94 11.63
N GLU A 31 12.85 7.98 11.04
CA GLU A 31 13.23 9.06 10.13
C GLU A 31 12.06 9.33 9.18
N PRO A 32 11.82 10.57 8.74
CA PRO A 32 10.77 10.87 7.78
C PRO A 32 11.06 10.11 6.47
N SER A 33 10.56 8.88 6.38
CA SER A 33 10.73 8.03 5.23
C SER A 33 9.81 8.56 4.15
N GLU A 34 10.39 8.96 3.02
CA GLU A 34 9.62 9.29 1.84
C GLU A 34 8.63 8.16 1.52
N PRO A 35 7.42 8.49 1.02
CA PRO A 35 6.47 7.47 0.62
C PRO A 35 7.09 6.54 -0.43
N PRO A 36 6.90 5.21 -0.31
CA PRO A 36 7.26 4.29 -1.38
C PRO A 36 6.68 4.75 -2.72
N GLU A 37 7.48 4.69 -3.79
CA GLU A 37 7.10 5.23 -5.12
C GLU A 37 5.76 4.68 -5.63
N HIS A 38 5.45 3.42 -5.32
CA HIS A 38 4.20 2.77 -5.72
C HIS A 38 2.95 3.31 -4.99
N PHE A 39 3.10 4.16 -3.98
CA PHE A 39 1.99 4.90 -3.37
C PHE A 39 1.73 6.25 -4.06
N LEU A 40 2.66 6.73 -4.88
CA LEU A 40 2.54 8.02 -5.54
C LEU A 40 1.76 7.89 -6.85
N CYS A 41 0.85 8.82 -7.08
CA CYS A 41 0.16 8.93 -8.36
C CYS A 41 1.16 9.36 -9.45
N PRO A 42 1.23 8.67 -10.60
CA PRO A 42 2.17 9.06 -11.65
C PRO A 42 1.89 10.42 -12.32
N ILE A 43 0.69 10.99 -12.11
CA ILE A 43 0.30 12.30 -12.67
C ILE A 43 0.62 13.43 -11.69
N SER A 44 0.12 13.33 -10.44
CA SER A 44 0.27 14.40 -9.44
C SER A 44 1.52 14.29 -8.59
N TYR A 45 2.19 13.12 -8.60
CA TYR A 45 3.27 12.78 -7.67
C TYR A 45 2.90 12.89 -6.18
N GLU A 46 1.61 12.84 -5.87
CA GLU A 46 1.09 12.80 -4.50
C GLU A 46 0.66 11.39 -4.10
N ILE A 47 0.63 11.12 -2.79
CA ILE A 47 0.16 9.85 -2.25
C ILE A 47 -1.32 9.62 -2.63
N MET A 48 -1.59 8.48 -3.29
CA MET A 48 -2.93 8.10 -3.72
C MET A 48 -3.86 7.84 -2.52
N ARG A 49 -5.04 8.44 -2.56
CA ARG A 49 -6.14 8.23 -1.60
C ARG A 49 -7.22 7.31 -2.19
N ASP A 50 -7.50 7.43 -3.48
CA ASP A 50 -8.49 6.63 -4.21
C ASP A 50 -7.84 5.94 -5.44
N PRO A 51 -6.88 5.02 -5.25
CA PRO A 51 -6.14 4.45 -6.38
C PRO A 51 -7.06 3.65 -7.32
N HIS A 52 -6.95 3.92 -8.63
CA HIS A 52 -7.66 3.23 -9.72
C HIS A 52 -6.70 2.78 -10.82
N VAL A 53 -6.90 1.56 -11.30
CA VAL A 53 -6.16 0.94 -12.41
C VAL A 53 -6.81 1.32 -13.73
N ALA A 54 -6.01 1.74 -14.71
CA ALA A 54 -6.43 1.95 -16.10
C ALA A 54 -6.06 0.74 -16.97
N ALA A 55 -6.51 0.74 -18.23
CA ALA A 55 -6.34 -0.39 -19.15
C ALA A 55 -4.87 -0.75 -19.50
N ASP A 56 -3.95 0.18 -19.26
CA ASP A 56 -2.51 -0.01 -19.41
C ASP A 56 -1.85 -0.74 -18.22
N GLY A 57 -2.62 -1.02 -17.16
CA GLY A 57 -2.18 -1.71 -15.95
C GLY A 57 -1.55 -0.79 -14.90
N PHE A 58 -1.41 0.52 -15.16
CA PHE A 58 -0.92 1.47 -14.17
C PHE A 58 -2.03 1.94 -13.23
N THR A 59 -1.65 2.31 -12.02
CA THR A 59 -2.57 2.84 -11.00
C THR A 59 -2.36 4.34 -10.82
N TYR A 60 -3.46 5.08 -10.75
CA TYR A 60 -3.49 6.54 -10.62
C TYR A 60 -4.43 6.95 -9.49
N GLU A 61 -4.26 8.17 -8.97
CA GLU A 61 -5.30 8.82 -8.18
C GLU A 61 -6.54 9.02 -9.05
N ALA A 62 -7.72 8.66 -8.54
CA ALA A 62 -8.94 8.62 -9.34
C ALA A 62 -9.30 9.99 -9.94
N SER A 63 -9.12 11.07 -9.17
CA SER A 63 -9.42 12.42 -9.66
C SER A 63 -8.50 12.83 -10.81
N GLU A 64 -7.23 12.47 -10.75
CA GLU A 64 -6.24 12.85 -11.76
C GLU A 64 -6.45 12.11 -13.07
N ILE A 65 -6.62 10.78 -13.04
CA ILE A 65 -6.87 10.02 -14.27
C ILE A 65 -8.24 10.35 -14.87
N ARG A 66 -9.26 10.62 -14.05
CA ARG A 66 -10.56 11.09 -14.56
C ARG A 66 -10.44 12.46 -15.22
N ARG A 67 -9.66 13.39 -14.64
CA ARG A 67 -9.40 14.71 -15.27
C ARG A 67 -8.74 14.52 -16.62
N TRP A 68 -7.67 13.72 -16.69
CA TRP A 68 -6.98 13.41 -17.95
C TRP A 68 -7.92 12.91 -19.04
N LEU A 69 -8.80 11.95 -18.72
CA LEU A 69 -9.77 11.42 -19.67
C LEU A 69 -10.85 12.46 -20.05
N ASN A 70 -11.32 13.26 -19.08
CA ASN A 70 -12.31 14.32 -19.31
C ASN A 70 -11.77 15.47 -20.17
N ASP A 71 -10.45 15.71 -20.13
CA ASP A 71 -9.77 16.68 -20.99
C ASP A 71 -9.66 16.19 -22.46
N GLY A 72 -10.17 14.98 -22.75
CA GLY A 72 -10.29 14.42 -24.09
C GLY A 72 -9.15 13.48 -24.49
N HIS A 73 -8.27 13.13 -23.56
CA HIS A 73 -7.21 12.16 -23.82
C HIS A 73 -7.75 10.73 -23.75
N ASP A 74 -7.36 9.90 -24.71
CA ASP A 74 -7.64 8.45 -24.76
C ASP A 74 -6.35 7.60 -24.65
N THR A 75 -5.27 8.21 -24.17
CA THR A 75 -3.94 7.60 -24.03
C THR A 75 -3.52 7.41 -22.58
N SER A 76 -2.61 6.47 -22.36
CA SER A 76 -1.91 6.27 -21.10
C SER A 76 -1.05 7.49 -20.74
N PRO A 77 -1.22 8.11 -19.55
CA PRO A 77 -0.32 9.15 -19.07
C PRO A 77 1.15 8.71 -18.94
N MET A 78 1.39 7.40 -18.78
CA MET A 78 2.72 6.84 -18.57
C MET A 78 3.45 6.54 -19.88
N THR A 79 2.72 6.04 -20.88
CA THR A 79 3.32 5.49 -22.10
C THR A 79 2.94 6.26 -23.36
N ASN A 80 1.97 7.18 -23.27
CA ASN A 80 1.34 7.87 -24.39
C ASN A 80 0.69 6.96 -25.44
N ASN A 81 0.57 5.66 -25.17
CA ASN A 81 -0.13 4.73 -26.05
C ASN A 81 -1.64 4.79 -25.81
N PRO A 82 -2.48 4.55 -26.84
CA PRO A 82 -3.93 4.48 -26.68
C PRO A 82 -4.35 3.42 -25.65
N LEU A 83 -5.32 3.76 -24.80
CA LEU A 83 -5.93 2.84 -23.87
C LEU A 83 -6.97 1.98 -24.61
N SER A 84 -7.02 0.68 -24.32
CA SER A 84 -8.01 -0.22 -24.94
C SER A 84 -9.44 0.01 -24.44
N THR A 85 -9.58 0.58 -23.23
CA THR A 85 -10.82 1.08 -22.65
C THR A 85 -10.52 2.28 -21.74
N LEU A 86 -11.50 3.15 -21.55
CA LEU A 86 -11.45 4.29 -20.63
C LEU A 86 -12.03 3.94 -19.24
N ASP A 87 -12.41 2.68 -19.03
CA ASP A 87 -12.89 2.20 -17.73
C ASP A 87 -11.77 2.23 -16.69
N LEU A 88 -12.13 2.60 -15.47
CA LEU A 88 -11.22 2.68 -14.32
C LEU A 88 -11.67 1.73 -13.23
N PHE A 89 -10.76 0.92 -12.72
CA PHE A 89 -11.05 -0.11 -11.72
C PHE A 89 -10.40 0.21 -10.37
N PRO A 90 -11.14 0.24 -9.25
CA PRO A 90 -10.54 0.51 -7.94
C PRO A 90 -9.45 -0.50 -7.56
N ASN A 91 -8.28 -0.02 -7.15
CA ASN A 91 -7.22 -0.86 -6.57
C ASN A 91 -7.36 -0.91 -5.05
N GLN A 92 -8.18 -1.83 -4.55
CA GLN A 92 -8.47 -1.90 -3.10
C GLN A 92 -7.26 -2.31 -2.26
N ALA A 93 -6.40 -3.19 -2.79
CA ALA A 93 -5.19 -3.60 -2.08
C ALA A 93 -4.25 -2.42 -1.84
N LEU A 94 -3.96 -1.64 -2.88
CA LEU A 94 -3.10 -0.47 -2.77
C LEU A 94 -3.73 0.58 -1.84
N ARG A 95 -5.04 0.81 -1.93
CA ARG A 95 -5.76 1.72 -1.03
C ARG A 95 -5.55 1.37 0.43
N SER A 96 -5.70 0.10 0.79
CA SER A 96 -5.47 -0.37 2.16
C SER A 96 -4.02 -0.19 2.59
N MET A 97 -3.06 -0.54 1.74
CA MET A 97 -1.62 -0.39 2.05
C MET A 97 -1.22 1.07 2.25
N THR A 98 -1.65 1.95 1.35
CA THR A 98 -1.36 3.38 1.44
C THR A 98 -2.03 4.03 2.64
N GLN A 99 -3.27 3.62 2.98
CA GLN A 99 -3.96 4.12 4.17
C GLN A 99 -3.24 3.69 5.46
N GLU A 100 -2.81 2.44 5.54
CA GLU A 100 -2.07 1.92 6.69
C GLU A 100 -0.71 2.64 6.85
N TRP A 101 -0.01 2.87 5.74
CA TRP A 101 1.23 3.66 5.73
C TRP A 101 0.98 5.09 6.21
N ARG A 102 -0.03 5.78 5.68
CA ARG A 102 -0.38 7.15 6.13
C ARG A 102 -0.68 7.21 7.63
N GLN A 103 -1.39 6.22 8.17
CA GLN A 103 -1.66 6.15 9.61
C GLN A 103 -0.39 6.01 10.45
N ARG A 104 0.59 5.20 9.99
CA ARG A 104 1.89 5.06 10.66
C ARG A 104 2.69 6.37 10.68
N HIS A 105 2.55 7.18 9.63
CA HIS A 105 3.26 8.45 9.45
C HIS A 105 2.43 9.70 9.79
N ASN A 106 1.27 9.55 10.44
CA ASN A 106 0.36 10.65 10.83
C ASN A 106 -0.10 11.57 9.67
N LEU A 107 -0.37 10.99 8.49
CA LEU A 107 -0.82 11.68 7.25
C LEU A 107 -2.29 11.42 6.89
#